data_AF-A0A2S7MX35-F1
#
_entry.id   AF-A0A2S7MX35-F1
#
_cell.length_a   1.000
_cell.length_b   1.000
_cell.length_c   1.000
_cell.angle_alpha   90.00
_cell.angle_beta   90.00
_cell.angle_gamma   90.00
#
_symmetry.space_group_name_H-M   'P 1'
#
loop_
_entity.id
_entity.type
_entity.pdbx_description
1 polymer ?
#
loop_
_entity_poly.entity_id
_entity_poly.type
_entity_poly.pdbx_seq_one_letter_code
_entity_poly.pdbx_strand_id
1 'polypeptide(L)'
;MKPVLDESLPIFQQIAQIIRNNIIEGIVMEGERVPSENELSSFYNINRATVRKGLQTLADEEIIYKKRGIGMFVVEGAKEKLLNERKKQYKKEYIWPLLEEGNRLGMSVDQVIELIKEEGEK
;
A
#
# COMPACT_ATOMS: atom_id res chain seq x y z
N MET A 1 -3.53 -16.73 -11.04
CA MET A 1 -3.34 -17.29 -9.68
C MET A 1 -4.10 -16.39 -8.72
N LYS A 2 -4.96 -16.92 -7.83
CA LYS A 2 -5.63 -16.08 -6.82
C LYS A 2 -4.52 -15.50 -5.91
N PRO A 3 -4.51 -14.19 -5.60
CA PRO A 3 -3.49 -13.66 -4.69
C PRO A 3 -3.60 -14.39 -3.36
N VAL A 4 -2.47 -14.89 -2.89
CA VAL A 4 -2.35 -15.52 -1.59
C VAL A 4 -2.62 -14.43 -0.56
N LEU A 5 -3.69 -14.60 0.21
CA LEU A 5 -4.06 -13.71 1.29
C LEU A 5 -3.07 -13.94 2.43
N ASP A 6 -2.42 -12.87 2.89
CA ASP A 6 -1.45 -12.89 3.99
C ASP A 6 -2.18 -13.17 5.32
N GLU A 7 -1.95 -14.33 5.93
CA GLU A 7 -2.64 -14.77 7.14
C GLU A 7 -2.37 -13.89 8.38
N SER A 8 -1.36 -13.02 8.34
CA SER A 8 -1.03 -12.12 9.45
C SER A 8 -1.94 -10.90 9.57
N LEU A 9 -2.73 -10.59 8.55
CA LEU A 9 -3.59 -9.41 8.49
C LEU A 9 -5.08 -9.76 8.41
N PRO A 10 -5.97 -9.03 9.12
CA PRO A 10 -7.41 -9.12 8.90
C PRO A 10 -7.79 -8.96 7.42
N ILE A 11 -8.68 -9.82 6.92
CA ILE A 11 -9.03 -9.92 5.48
C ILE A 11 -9.47 -8.57 4.87
N PHE A 12 -10.18 -7.72 5.63
CA PHE A 12 -10.60 -6.41 5.14
C PHE A 12 -9.40 -5.47 4.87
N GLN A 13 -8.32 -5.57 5.66
CA GLN A 13 -7.10 -4.81 5.45
C GLN A 13 -6.35 -5.32 4.22
N GLN A 14 -6.41 -6.62 3.96
CA GLN A 14 -5.83 -7.20 2.74
C GLN A 14 -6.55 -6.71 1.48
N ILE A 15 -7.88 -6.63 1.51
CA ILE A 15 -8.66 -6.02 0.41
C ILE A 15 -8.24 -4.57 0.17
N ALA A 16 -8.11 -3.77 1.24
CA ALA A 16 -7.63 -2.40 1.12
C ALA A 16 -6.23 -2.37 0.51
N GLN A 17 -5.31 -3.24 0.97
CA GLN A 17 -3.94 -3.30 0.47
C GLN A 17 -3.84 -3.70 -1.00
N ILE A 18 -4.65 -4.65 -1.46
CA ILE A 18 -4.73 -5.05 -2.87
C ILE A 18 -5.09 -3.84 -3.73
N ILE A 19 -6.09 -3.05 -3.32
CA ILE A 19 -6.51 -1.88 -4.08
C ILE A 19 -5.44 -0.79 -4.05
N ARG A 20 -4.79 -0.54 -2.89
CA ARG A 20 -3.65 0.40 -2.82
C ARG A 20 -2.54 0.00 -3.80
N ASN A 21 -2.19 -1.29 -3.85
CA ASN A 21 -1.18 -1.80 -4.76
C ASN A 21 -1.60 -1.60 -6.22
N ASN A 22 -2.86 -1.92 -6.57
CA ASN A 22 -3.38 -1.70 -7.91
C ASN A 22 -3.29 -0.22 -8.34
N ILE A 23 -3.56 0.71 -7.42
CA ILE A 23 -3.43 2.16 -7.70
C ILE A 23 -1.96 2.54 -7.91
N ILE A 24 -1.06 2.08 -7.02
CA ILE A 24 0.39 2.33 -7.14
C ILE A 24 0.93 1.79 -8.48
N GLU A 25 0.56 0.57 -8.84
CA GLU A 25 0.98 -0.14 -10.05
C GLU A 25 0.30 0.42 -11.31
N GLY A 26 -0.73 1.27 -11.17
CA GLY A 26 -1.47 1.84 -12.29
C GLY A 26 -2.46 0.88 -12.95
N ILE A 27 -2.81 -0.22 -12.28
CA ILE A 27 -3.86 -1.16 -12.70
C ILE A 27 -5.24 -0.50 -12.62
N VAL A 28 -5.44 0.38 -11.62
CA VAL A 28 -6.61 1.26 -11.52
C VAL A 28 -6.09 2.69 -11.41
N MET A 29 -6.41 3.52 -12.39
CA MET A 29 -5.91 4.89 -12.44
C MET A 29 -6.77 5.84 -11.60
N GLU A 30 -6.22 7.03 -11.33
CA GLU A 30 -6.95 8.12 -10.69
C GLU A 30 -8.18 8.49 -11.54
N GLY A 31 -9.31 8.77 -10.87
CA GLY A 31 -10.58 9.00 -11.55
C GLY A 31 -11.29 7.75 -12.08
N GLU A 32 -10.67 6.56 -12.05
CA GLU A 32 -11.30 5.31 -12.49
C GLU A 32 -12.13 4.63 -11.41
N ARG A 33 -13.13 3.84 -11.86
CA ARG A 33 -14.00 3.07 -10.97
C ARG A 33 -13.23 1.88 -10.39
N VAL A 34 -13.17 1.78 -9.07
CA VAL A 34 -12.68 0.55 -8.43
C VAL A 34 -13.73 -0.57 -8.55
N PRO A 35 -13.33 -1.84 -8.56
CA PRO A 35 -14.27 -2.96 -8.57
C PRO A 35 -15.27 -2.85 -7.41
N SER A 36 -16.54 -3.14 -7.69
CA SER A 36 -17.63 -3.09 -6.71
C SER A 36 -17.48 -4.17 -5.64
N GLU A 37 -18.21 -4.00 -4.54
CA GLU A 37 -18.29 -4.99 -3.46
C GLU A 37 -18.63 -6.40 -3.98
N ASN A 38 -19.54 -6.49 -4.97
CA ASN A 38 -19.96 -7.77 -5.55
C ASN A 38 -18.85 -8.37 -6.42
N GLU A 39 -18.21 -7.57 -7.26
CA GLU A 39 -17.10 -8.00 -8.13
C GLU A 39 -15.94 -8.54 -7.28
N LEU A 40 -15.53 -7.78 -6.25
CA LEU A 40 -14.46 -8.18 -5.32
C LEU A 40 -14.85 -9.42 -4.50
N SER A 41 -16.08 -9.47 -3.99
CA SER A 41 -16.57 -10.60 -3.20
C SER A 41 -16.57 -11.90 -4.01
N SER A 42 -17.07 -11.86 -5.25
CA SER A 42 -17.10 -13.02 -6.14
C SER A 42 -15.70 -13.43 -6.59
N PHE A 43 -14.83 -12.47 -6.95
CA PHE A 43 -13.50 -12.78 -7.45
C PHE A 43 -12.60 -13.39 -6.37
N TYR A 44 -12.59 -12.81 -5.17
CA TYR A 44 -11.76 -13.29 -4.05
C TYR A 44 -12.44 -14.35 -3.18
N ASN A 45 -13.72 -14.66 -3.42
CA ASN A 45 -14.53 -15.52 -2.56
C ASN A 45 -14.56 -15.04 -1.09
N ILE A 46 -14.73 -13.74 -0.89
CA ILE A 46 -14.74 -13.08 0.42
C ILE A 46 -16.15 -12.57 0.73
N ASN A 47 -16.56 -12.59 1.99
CA ASN A 47 -17.83 -12.03 2.44
C ASN A 47 -17.95 -10.54 2.05
N ARG A 48 -19.08 -10.15 1.44
CA ARG A 48 -19.36 -8.77 1.01
C ARG A 48 -19.21 -7.74 2.13
N ALA A 49 -19.57 -8.08 3.37
CA ALA A 49 -19.40 -7.19 4.52
C ALA A 49 -17.91 -6.88 4.80
N THR A 50 -17.05 -7.88 4.64
CA THR A 50 -15.59 -7.75 4.80
C THR A 50 -15.00 -6.89 3.67
N VAL A 51 -15.43 -7.12 2.43
CA VAL A 51 -15.03 -6.30 1.28
C VAL A 51 -15.46 -4.84 1.48
N ARG A 52 -16.72 -4.63 1.90
CA ARG A 52 -17.25 -3.30 2.20
C ARG A 52 -16.42 -2.60 3.26
N LYS A 53 -16.03 -3.30 4.32
CA LYS A 53 -15.16 -2.74 5.36
C LYS A 53 -13.80 -2.30 4.78
N GLY A 54 -13.20 -3.09 3.89
CA GLY A 54 -11.96 -2.72 3.20
C GLY A 54 -12.11 -1.49 2.30
N LEU A 55 -13.19 -1.42 1.53
CA LEU A 55 -13.52 -0.23 0.72
C LEU A 55 -13.80 1.00 1.58
N GLN A 56 -14.49 0.84 2.71
CA GLN A 56 -14.76 1.93 3.64
C GLN A 56 -13.46 2.47 4.24
N THR A 57 -12.52 1.60 4.62
CA THR A 57 -11.19 2.03 5.07
C THR A 57 -10.50 2.93 4.06
N LEU A 58 -10.52 2.57 2.77
CA LEU A 58 -9.94 3.40 1.72
C LEU A 58 -10.69 4.72 1.49
N ALA A 59 -11.99 4.73 1.73
CA ALA A 59 -12.81 5.94 1.64
C ALA A 59 -12.51 6.88 2.81
N ASP A 60 -12.36 6.35 4.02
CA ASP A 60 -11.98 7.10 5.22
C ASP A 60 -10.56 7.66 5.10
N GLU A 61 -9.67 6.96 4.38
CA GLU A 61 -8.33 7.41 4.02
C GLU A 61 -8.29 8.38 2.83
N GLU A 62 -9.44 8.75 2.25
CA GLU A 62 -9.55 9.62 1.07
C GLU A 62 -8.75 9.11 -0.15
N ILE A 63 -8.59 7.79 -0.27
CA ILE A 63 -7.96 7.13 -1.43
C ILE A 63 -8.99 6.87 -2.53
N ILE A 64 -10.21 6.55 -2.11
CA ILE A 64 -11.35 6.39 -3.01
C ILE A 64 -12.53 7.21 -2.52
N TYR A 65 -13.45 7.56 -3.41
CA TYR A 65 -14.65 8.31 -3.07
C TYR A 65 -15.88 7.71 -3.73
N LYS A 66 -17.04 7.96 -3.12
CA LYS A 66 -18.32 7.43 -3.60
C LYS A 66 -18.99 8.42 -4.55
N LYS A 67 -19.36 7.95 -5.73
CA LYS A 67 -20.29 8.65 -6.64
C LYS A 67 -21.67 7.98 -6.55
N ARG A 68 -22.66 8.70 -6.02
CA ARG A 68 -24.00 8.17 -5.69
C ARG A 68 -24.63 7.48 -6.91
N GLY A 69 -25.04 6.23 -6.73
CA GLY A 69 -25.69 5.41 -7.76
C GLY A 69 -24.76 4.86 -8.84
N ILE A 70 -23.46 5.19 -8.82
CA ILE A 70 -22.52 4.83 -9.89
C ILE A 70 -21.43 3.88 -9.37
N GLY A 71 -20.85 4.16 -8.20
CA GLY A 71 -19.81 3.32 -7.63
C GLY A 71 -18.79 4.08 -6.81
N MET A 72 -17.64 3.45 -6.58
CA MET A 72 -16.48 4.03 -5.91
C MET A 72 -15.39 4.32 -6.95
N PHE A 73 -14.66 5.42 -6.80
CA PHE A 73 -13.68 5.90 -7.76
C PHE A 73 -12.38 6.30 -7.03
N VAL A 74 -11.23 6.16 -7.70
CA VAL A 74 -9.95 6.59 -7.14
C VAL A 74 -9.87 8.11 -7.11
N VAL A 75 -9.44 8.68 -5.98
CA VAL A 75 -9.25 10.13 -5.81
C VAL A 75 -8.03 10.61 -6.63
N GLU A 76 -8.12 11.79 -7.24
CA GLU A 76 -6.97 12.45 -7.87
C GLU A 76 -5.86 12.71 -6.84
N GLY A 77 -4.61 12.35 -7.15
CA GLY A 77 -3.48 12.40 -6.22
C GLY A 77 -3.40 11.24 -5.23
N ALA A 78 -4.30 10.25 -5.29
CA ALA A 78 -4.25 9.07 -4.41
C ALA A 78 -2.96 8.27 -4.59
N LYS A 79 -2.44 8.13 -5.82
CA LYS A 79 -1.20 7.40 -6.09
C LYS A 79 -0.01 8.07 -5.40
N GLU A 80 0.07 9.39 -5.51
CA GLU A 80 1.14 10.16 -4.88
C GLU A 80 1.06 10.05 -3.35
N LYS A 81 -0.14 10.17 -2.77
CA LYS A 81 -0.37 10.00 -1.34
C LYS A 81 0.13 8.63 -0.84
N LEU A 82 -0.28 7.56 -1.51
CA LEU A 82 0.11 6.19 -1.18
C LEU A 82 1.64 5.96 -1.30
N LEU A 83 2.26 6.50 -2.35
CA LEU A 83 3.71 6.41 -2.51
C LEU A 83 4.46 7.15 -1.40
N ASN A 84 3.97 8.32 -0.99
CA ASN A 84 4.57 9.10 0.08
C ASN A 84 4.44 8.40 1.44
N GLU A 85 3.29 7.78 1.71
CA GLU A 85 3.09 6.95 2.91
C GLU A 85 4.04 5.75 2.92
N ARG A 86 4.14 5.02 1.80
CA ARG A 86 5.06 3.88 1.68
C ARG A 86 6.52 4.30 1.82
N LYS A 87 6.94 5.45 1.28
CA LYS A 87 8.28 6.02 1.50
C LYS A 87 8.55 6.34 2.97
N LYS A 88 7.58 6.87 3.71
CA LYS A 88 7.71 7.14 5.15
C LYS A 88 7.88 5.83 5.93
N GLN A 89 7.08 4.82 5.61
CA GLN A 89 7.19 3.50 6.21
C GLN A 89 8.54 2.85 5.90
N TYR A 90 8.99 2.89 4.64
CA TYR A 90 10.30 2.36 4.24
C TYR A 90 11.46 3.01 5.00
N LYS A 91 11.43 4.34 5.17
CA LYS A 91 12.43 5.03 6.00
C LYS A 91 12.43 4.50 7.43
N LYS A 92 11.24 4.24 7.99
CA LYS A 92 11.11 3.73 9.35
C LYS A 92 11.60 2.31 9.54
N GLU A 93 11.29 1.44 8.60
CA GLU A 93 11.54 0.00 8.73
C GLU A 93 12.97 -0.38 8.31
N TYR A 94 13.56 0.35 7.36
CA TYR A 94 14.86 -0.01 6.79
C TYR A 94 15.94 1.02 7.08
N ILE A 95 15.64 2.30 6.84
CA ILE A 95 16.67 3.35 6.90
C ILE A 95 17.03 3.71 8.35
N TRP A 96 16.05 3.90 9.24
CA TRP A 96 16.35 4.22 10.64
C TRP A 96 17.12 3.12 11.35
N PRO A 97 16.72 1.83 11.29
CA PRO A 97 17.48 0.75 11.94
C PRO A 97 18.90 0.63 11.40
N LEU A 98 19.10 0.79 10.09
CA LEU A 98 20.42 0.79 9.47
C LEU A 98 21.33 1.89 10.05
N LEU A 99 20.81 3.12 10.14
CA LEU A 99 21.56 4.25 10.68
C LEU A 99 21.81 4.10 12.19
N GLU A 100 20.84 3.56 12.94
CA GLU A 100 20.98 3.33 14.38
C GLU A 100 22.09 2.31 14.67
N GLU A 101 22.12 1.20 13.93
CA GLU A 101 23.15 0.19 14.07
C GLU A 101 24.52 0.71 13.60
N GLY A 102 24.56 1.46 12.51
CA GLY A 102 25.79 2.11 12.06
C GLY A 102 26.39 3.04 13.12
N ASN A 103 25.54 3.82 13.78
CA ASN A 103 25.96 4.69 14.89
C ASN A 103 26.48 3.88 16.10
N ARG A 104 25.87 2.73 16.43
CA ARG A 104 26.36 1.84 17.50
C ARG A 104 27.73 1.25 17.21
N LEU A 105 28.04 1.03 15.94
CA LEU A 105 29.35 0.58 15.46
C LEU A 105 30.37 1.73 15.34
N GLY A 106 30.01 2.96 15.72
CA GLY A 106 30.88 4.13 15.64
C GLY A 106 31.08 4.65 14.22
N MET A 107 30.20 4.31 13.28
CA MET A 107 30.27 4.77 11.89
C MET A 107 29.53 6.09 11.71
N SER A 108 30.09 6.98 10.88
CA SER A 108 29.38 8.16 10.38
C SER A 108 28.36 7.79 9.31
N VAL A 109 27.42 8.69 9.02
CA VAL A 109 26.46 8.50 7.93
C VAL A 109 27.17 8.32 6.58
N ASP A 110 28.25 9.06 6.34
CA ASP A 110 29.03 8.94 5.11
C ASP A 110 29.66 7.55 4.97
N GLN A 111 30.18 6.97 6.07
CA GLN A 111 30.71 5.60 6.05
C GLN A 111 29.61 4.57 5.77
N VAL A 112 28.41 4.75 6.31
CA VAL A 112 27.26 3.89 6.00
C VAL A 112 26.86 4.00 4.52
N ILE A 113 26.90 5.22 3.95
CA ILE A 113 26.63 5.44 2.52
C ILE A 113 27.66 4.72 1.64
N GLU A 114 28.94 4.79 1.97
CA GLU A 114 29.99 4.09 1.22
C GLU A 114 29.79 2.56 1.25
N LEU A 115 29.45 1.99 2.41
CA LEU A 115 29.13 0.55 2.51
C LEU A 115 27.94 0.15 1.61
N ILE A 116 26.89 0.97 1.54
CA ILE A 116 25.73 0.71 0.65
C ILE A 116 26.16 0.72 -0.82
N LYS A 117 27.05 1.65 -1.21
CA LYS A 117 27.57 1.71 -2.58
C LYS A 117 28.42 0.48 -2.92
N GLU A 118 29.34 0.10 -2.03
CA GLU A 118 30.21 -1.07 -2.20
C GLU A 118 29.41 -2.37 -2.38
N GLU A 119 28.34 -2.56 -1.62
CA GLU A 119 27.48 -3.75 -1.73
C GLU A 119 26.50 -3.66 -2.91
N GLY A 120 26.07 -2.46 -3.31
CA GLY A 120 25.11 -2.26 -4.40
C GLY A 120 25.69 -2.44 -5.82
N GLU A 121 27.02 -2.46 -5.95
CA GLU A 121 27.73 -2.73 -7.22
C GLU A 121 27.99 -4.24 -7.46
N LYS A 122 27.66 -5.10 -6.49
CA LYS A 122 27.72 -6.58 -6.63
C LYS A 122 26.45 -7.13 -7.28
#